data_AF-A0A0N4W4R2-F1
#
_entry.id   AF-A0A0N4W4R2-F1
#
_cell.length_a   1.000
_cell.length_b   1.000
_cell.length_c   1.000
_cell.angle_alpha   90.00
_cell.angle_beta   90.00
_cell.angle_gamma   90.00
#
_symmetry.space_group_name_H-M   'P 1'
#
loop_
_entity.id
_entity.type
_entity.pdbx_description
1 polymer ?
#
loop_
_entity_poly.entity_id
_entity_poly.type
_entity_poly.pdbx_seq_one_letter_code
_entity_poly.pdbx_strand_id
1 'polypeptide(L)'
;MSTVIEKFCQAGSLTDRCFSIESEGHARRSGNRRRKLDMVLAASKIENASEYIDRIDSSSAMTLLFQNTKAALDTGAFGAPWIVVYKDGEEHAFFGSDRLHLIAQLIGEKFTDGLVQYSKQ
;
A
#
# COMPACT_ATOMS: atom_id res chain seq x y z
N MET A 1 19.31 -8.13 14.09
CA MET A 1 17.97 -8.61 13.66
C MET A 1 17.37 -7.51 12.81
N SER A 2 17.23 -7.72 11.51
CA SER A 2 16.72 -6.71 10.58
C SER A 2 15.23 -6.99 10.32
N THR A 3 14.38 -5.97 10.46
CA THR A 3 12.94 -6.07 10.17
C THR A 3 12.67 -5.26 8.91
N VAL A 4 12.20 -5.90 7.83
CA VAL A 4 11.71 -5.22 6.63
C VAL A 4 10.22 -4.97 6.82
N ILE A 5 9.81 -3.72 6.94
CA ILE A 5 8.40 -3.33 6.94
C ILE A 5 8.06 -2.80 5.55
N GLU A 6 7.41 -3.63 4.73
CA GLU A 6 6.79 -3.14 3.49
C GLU A 6 5.54 -2.33 3.84
N LYS A 7 5.63 -1.00 3.78
CA LYS A 7 4.44 -0.12 3.88
C LYS A 7 3.92 0.15 2.47
N PHE A 8 2.79 -0.47 2.13
CA PHE A 8 2.09 -0.22 0.87
C PHE A 8 1.43 1.16 0.92
N CYS A 9 1.98 2.11 0.17
CA CYS A 9 1.41 3.45 0.00
C CYS A 9 0.50 3.45 -1.23
N GLN A 10 -0.81 3.59 -1.05
CA GLN A 10 -1.73 3.89 -2.15
C GLN A 10 -1.90 5.41 -2.22
N ALA A 11 -1.16 6.05 -3.13
CA ALA A 11 -1.27 7.47 -3.39
C ALA A 11 -2.62 7.80 -4.04
N GLY A 12 -3.51 8.48 -3.32
CA GLY A 12 -4.57 9.29 -3.91
C GLY A 12 -4.01 10.68 -4.24
N SER A 13 -4.14 11.12 -5.49
CA SER A 13 -3.54 12.36 -5.99
C SER A 13 -4.05 13.62 -5.27
N LEU A 14 -3.12 14.42 -4.75
CA LEU A 14 -3.34 15.81 -4.36
C LEU A 14 -3.40 16.70 -5.61
N THR A 15 -4.61 17.11 -5.98
CA THR A 15 -4.85 18.39 -6.65
C THR A 15 -6.14 18.96 -6.09
N ASP A 16 -6.07 20.21 -5.63
CA ASP A 16 -7.12 21.01 -5.03
C ASP A 16 -8.50 20.84 -5.69
N ARG A 17 -9.33 20.01 -5.07
CA ARG A 17 -10.79 20.19 -5.07
C ARG A 17 -11.28 19.90 -3.67
N CYS A 18 -11.58 20.97 -2.92
CA CYS A 18 -12.63 20.92 -1.93
C CYS A 18 -13.87 20.32 -2.62
N PHE A 19 -14.12 19.04 -2.42
CA PHE A 19 -15.35 18.41 -2.85
C PHE A 19 -16.37 18.73 -1.76
N SER A 20 -17.12 19.82 -1.94
CA SER A 20 -18.40 19.97 -1.26
C SER A 20 -19.22 18.73 -1.62
N ILE A 21 -19.43 17.86 -0.63
CA ILE A 21 -20.36 16.74 -0.76
C ILE A 21 -21.75 17.37 -0.67
N GLU A 22 -22.23 17.90 -1.79
CA GLU A 22 -23.66 18.10 -1.97
C GLU A 22 -24.26 16.73 -2.27
N SER A 23 -25.09 16.29 -1.32
CA SER A 23 -25.90 15.11 -1.41
C SER A 23 -26.94 15.29 -2.51
N GLU A 24 -26.76 14.64 -3.65
CA GLU A 24 -27.85 14.00 -4.42
C GLU A 24 -27.26 13.26 -5.65
N GLY A 25 -27.50 11.94 -5.72
CA GLY A 25 -27.36 11.19 -6.99
C GLY A 25 -26.42 9.97 -7.06
N HIS A 26 -25.91 9.37 -5.96
CA HIS A 26 -24.92 8.27 -6.04
C HIS A 26 -25.47 6.82 -5.97
N ALA A 27 -26.71 6.55 -6.39
CA ALA A 27 -27.35 5.26 -6.14
C ALA A 27 -27.03 4.10 -7.14
N ARG A 28 -26.20 4.29 -8.19
CA ARG A 28 -25.95 3.22 -9.21
C ARG A 28 -24.51 2.73 -9.38
N ARG A 29 -23.52 3.22 -8.61
CA ARG A 29 -22.10 2.79 -8.69
C ARG A 29 -21.65 1.78 -7.63
N SER A 30 -22.48 1.52 -6.61
CA SER A 30 -22.09 0.76 -5.42
C SER A 30 -21.95 -0.76 -5.65
N GLY A 31 -22.82 -1.37 -6.45
CA GLY A 31 -22.88 -2.85 -6.57
C GLY A 31 -21.67 -3.52 -7.24
N ASN A 32 -20.95 -2.84 -8.13
CA ASN A 32 -19.82 -3.44 -8.87
C ASN A 32 -18.50 -3.40 -8.07
N ARG A 33 -18.37 -2.49 -7.10
CA ARG A 33 -17.15 -2.36 -6.28
C ARG A 33 -17.06 -3.46 -5.23
N ARG A 34 -18.14 -3.71 -4.49
CA ARG A 34 -18.22 -4.78 -3.47
C ARG A 34 -17.94 -6.15 -4.09
N ARG A 35 -18.60 -6.49 -5.20
CA ARG A 35 -18.39 -7.76 -5.93
C ARG A 35 -16.94 -8.01 -6.33
N LYS A 36 -16.23 -6.99 -6.85
CA LYS A 36 -14.82 -7.15 -7.23
C LYS A 36 -13.95 -7.43 -6.01
N LEU A 37 -14.21 -6.75 -4.90
CA LEU A 37 -13.45 -6.94 -3.67
C LEU A 37 -13.73 -8.31 -3.05
N ASP A 38 -14.99 -8.77 -3.06
CA ASP A 38 -15.35 -10.13 -2.66
C ASP A 38 -14.56 -11.18 -3.44
N MET A 39 -14.47 -11.04 -4.77
CA MET A 39 -13.70 -11.95 -5.62
C MET A 39 -12.21 -11.98 -5.25
N VAL A 40 -11.62 -10.82 -4.97
CA VAL A 40 -10.21 -10.71 -4.58
C VAL A 40 -9.99 -11.35 -3.20
N LEU A 41 -10.85 -11.08 -2.23
CA LEU A 41 -10.74 -11.66 -0.89
C LEU A 41 -10.91 -13.17 -0.92
N ALA A 42 -11.84 -13.69 -1.73
CA ALA A 42 -12.00 -15.12 -1.95
C ALA A 42 -10.77 -15.77 -2.62
N ALA A 43 -10.19 -15.12 -3.64
CA ALA A 43 -8.97 -15.59 -4.30
C ALA A 43 -7.77 -15.60 -3.34
N SER A 44 -7.72 -14.63 -2.42
CA SER A 44 -6.72 -14.54 -1.34
C SER A 44 -7.01 -15.48 -0.15
N LYS A 45 -8.07 -16.30 -0.22
CA LYS A 45 -8.49 -17.26 0.83
C LYS A 45 -8.80 -16.61 2.19
N ILE A 46 -9.34 -15.38 2.16
CA ILE A 46 -9.77 -14.68 3.38
C ILE A 46 -11.22 -15.08 3.69
N GLU A 47 -11.43 -15.67 4.86
CA GLU A 47 -12.76 -15.94 5.41
C GLU A 47 -13.40 -14.64 5.93
N ASN A 48 -14.74 -14.60 6.05
CA ASN A 48 -15.48 -13.43 6.54
C ASN A 48 -15.30 -12.13 5.72
N ALA A 49 -15.13 -12.26 4.39
CA ALA A 49 -14.93 -11.13 3.47
C ALA A 49 -15.95 -9.98 3.66
N SER A 50 -17.23 -10.30 3.88
CA SER A 50 -18.28 -9.29 4.11
C SER A 50 -17.97 -8.38 5.30
N GLU A 51 -17.46 -8.93 6.40
CA GLU A 51 -17.16 -8.14 7.60
C GLU A 51 -16.08 -7.09 7.31
N TYR A 52 -15.02 -7.48 6.60
CA TYR A 52 -13.95 -6.56 6.23
C TYR A 52 -14.44 -5.47 5.29
N ILE A 53 -15.27 -5.82 4.31
CA ILE A 53 -15.80 -4.84 3.35
C ILE A 53 -16.69 -3.82 4.06
N ASP A 54 -17.51 -4.28 4.99
CA ASP A 54 -18.42 -3.40 5.74
C ASP A 54 -17.65 -2.42 6.66
N ARG A 55 -16.42 -2.79 7.05
CA ARG A 55 -15.54 -1.97 7.89
C ARG A 55 -14.66 -0.98 7.12
N ILE A 56 -14.61 -1.01 5.80
CA ILE A 56 -13.73 -0.12 4.99
C ILE A 56 -14.04 1.35 5.23
N ASP A 57 -15.33 1.68 5.34
CA ASP A 57 -15.79 3.07 5.56
C ASP A 57 -15.85 3.43 7.06
N SER A 58 -15.35 2.57 7.95
CA SER A 58 -15.28 2.87 9.38
C SER A 58 -14.27 3.98 9.66
N SER A 59 -14.58 4.84 10.64
CA SER A 59 -13.69 5.92 11.06
C SER A 59 -12.31 5.43 11.52
N SER A 60 -12.25 4.23 12.12
CA SER A 60 -11.00 3.62 12.56
C SER A 60 -10.13 3.17 11.38
N ALA A 61 -10.72 2.56 10.34
CA ALA A 61 -9.99 2.19 9.12
C ALA A 61 -9.43 3.42 8.40
N MET A 62 -10.24 4.48 8.27
CA MET A 62 -9.81 5.74 7.65
C MET A 62 -8.70 6.42 8.45
N THR A 63 -8.82 6.46 9.78
CA THR A 63 -7.79 7.04 10.67
C THR A 63 -6.46 6.30 10.53
N LEU A 64 -6.50 4.96 10.54
CA LEU A 64 -5.29 4.15 10.41
C LEU A 64 -4.64 4.33 9.03
N LEU A 65 -5.43 4.40 7.96
CA LEU A 65 -4.93 4.67 6.61
C LEU A 65 -4.21 6.02 6.53
N PHE A 66 -4.80 7.07 7.12
CA PHE A 66 -4.19 8.40 7.16
C PHE A 66 -2.90 8.41 7.98
N GLN A 67 -2.89 7.78 9.16
CA GLN A 67 -1.70 7.69 10.01
C GLN A 67 -0.55 6.96 9.30
N ASN A 68 -0.83 5.85 8.62
CA ASN A 68 0.17 5.11 7.86
C ASN A 68 0.74 5.93 6.71
N THR A 69 -0.12 6.65 5.99
CA THR A 69 0.29 7.53 4.89
C THR A 69 1.14 8.69 5.40
N LYS A 70 0.72 9.32 6.50
CA LYS A 70 1.48 10.39 7.15
C LYS A 70 2.85 9.90 7.60
N ALA A 71 2.93 8.73 8.24
CA ALA A 71 4.20 8.15 8.64
C ALA A 71 5.16 7.91 7.46
N ALA A 72 4.65 7.56 6.27
CA ALA A 72 5.49 7.48 5.07
C ALA A 72 5.97 8.88 4.62
N LEU A 73 5.08 9.88 4.59
CA LEU A 73 5.45 11.26 4.25
C LEU A 73 6.48 11.86 5.22
N ASP A 74 6.35 11.57 6.52
CA ASP A 74 7.28 12.03 7.56
C ASP A 74 8.70 11.46 7.34
N THR A 75 8.83 10.31 6.65
CA THR A 75 10.14 9.74 6.22
C THR A 75 10.64 10.31 4.89
N GLY A 76 9.95 11.28 4.28
CA GLY A 76 10.33 11.92 3.02
C GLY A 76 9.74 11.27 1.77
N ALA A 77 8.72 10.40 1.90
CA ALA A 77 8.08 9.77 0.76
C ALA A 77 7.43 10.79 -0.17
N PHE A 78 7.71 10.69 -1.46
CA PHE A 78 7.09 11.51 -2.52
C PHE A 78 6.32 10.66 -3.54
N GLY A 79 6.29 9.34 -3.36
CA GLY A 79 5.63 8.39 -4.25
C GLY A 79 5.58 6.98 -3.63
N ALA A 80 5.16 6.00 -4.43
CA ALA A 80 5.10 4.60 -4.02
C ALA A 80 5.66 3.65 -5.11
N PRO A 81 6.24 2.49 -4.75
CA PRO A 81 6.47 2.03 -3.37
C PRO A 81 7.57 2.83 -2.66
N TRP A 82 7.43 2.96 -1.34
CA TRP A 82 8.39 3.59 -0.44
C TRP A 82 8.77 2.58 0.64
N ILE A 83 10.03 2.15 0.64
CA ILE A 83 10.51 1.07 1.51
C ILE A 83 11.50 1.67 2.50
N VAL A 84 11.23 1.51 3.80
CA VAL A 84 12.12 1.95 4.87
C VAL A 84 12.77 0.74 5.51
N VAL A 85 14.10 0.68 5.47
CA VAL A 85 14.91 -0.39 6.06
C VAL A 85 15.57 0.14 7.32
N TYR A 86 15.28 -0.50 8.45
CA TYR A 86 15.90 -0.21 9.73
C TYR A 86 17.12 -1.11 9.92
N LYS A 87 18.32 -0.53 9.95
CA LYS A 87 19.57 -1.29 10.11
C LYS A 87 20.55 -0.52 10.98
N ASP A 88 21.12 -1.21 11.96
CA ASP A 88 22.16 -0.66 12.86
C ASP A 88 21.77 0.65 13.55
N GLY A 89 20.47 0.85 13.81
CA GLY A 89 19.94 2.07 14.43
C GLY A 89 19.61 3.21 13.46
N GLU A 90 19.92 3.02 12.17
CA GLU A 90 19.68 4.00 11.11
C GLU A 90 18.48 3.61 10.24
N GLU A 91 17.79 4.63 9.72
CA GLU A 91 16.69 4.47 8.76
C GLU A 91 17.20 4.73 7.33
N HIS A 92 17.00 3.76 6.44
CA HIS A 92 17.35 3.87 5.03
C HIS A 92 16.10 3.77 4.17
N ALA A 93 15.74 4.87 3.51
CA ALA A 93 14.55 4.92 2.67
C ALA A 93 14.89 4.74 1.18
N PHE A 94 14.08 3.94 0.48
CA PHE A 94 14.22 3.63 -0.94
C PHE A 94 12.88 3.86 -1.65
N PHE A 95 12.94 4.61 -2.76
CA PHE A 95 11.82 4.80 -3.66
C PHE A 95 11.94 3.88 -4.89
N GLY A 96 10.83 3.21 -5.23
CA GLY A 96 10.75 2.35 -6.41
C GLY A 96 11.04 0.88 -6.13
N SER A 97 10.44 -0.01 -6.93
CA SER A 97 10.63 -1.46 -6.82
C SER A 97 11.98 -1.92 -7.39
N ASP A 98 12.67 -1.08 -8.14
CA ASP A 98 13.96 -1.36 -8.77
C ASP A 98 15.13 -1.30 -7.77
N ARG A 99 14.91 -0.87 -6.52
CA ARG A 99 15.97 -0.71 -5.50
C ARG A 99 16.22 -1.93 -4.62
N LEU A 100 15.57 -3.06 -4.87
CA LEU A 100 15.72 -4.28 -4.05
C LEU A 100 17.17 -4.80 -4.00
N HIS A 101 17.95 -4.63 -5.07
CA HIS A 101 19.37 -5.00 -5.08
C HIS A 101 20.22 -4.16 -4.12
N LEU A 102 19.92 -2.86 -3.99
CA LEU A 102 20.59 -1.97 -3.01
C LEU A 102 20.19 -2.34 -1.58
N ILE A 103 18.92 -2.69 -1.38
CA ILE A 103 18.42 -3.17 -0.09
C ILE A 103 19.15 -4.47 0.31
N ALA A 104 19.30 -5.42 -0.61
CA ALA A 104 20.03 -6.66 -0.37
C ALA A 104 21.48 -6.37 0.06
N GLN A 105 22.18 -5.50 -0.66
CA GLN A 105 23.53 -5.06 -0.29
C GLN A 105 23.56 -4.40 1.10
N LEU A 106 22.59 -3.53 1.40
CA LEU A 106 22.50 -2.86 2.70
C LEU A 106 22.36 -3.86 3.85
N ILE A 107 21.52 -4.89 3.71
CA ILE A 107 21.27 -5.89 4.75
C ILE A 107 22.29 -7.04 4.76
N GLY A 108 23.27 -7.03 3.84
CA GLY A 108 24.31 -8.07 3.75
C GLY A 108 23.84 -9.36 3.08
N GLU A 109 22.75 -9.31 2.31
CA GLU A 109 22.17 -10.46 1.62
C GLU A 109 22.55 -10.48 0.13
N LYS A 110 22.62 -11.68 -0.45
CA LYS A 110 22.85 -11.85 -1.88
C LYS A 110 21.56 -11.58 -2.64
N PHE A 111 21.59 -10.63 -3.58
CA PHE A 111 20.48 -10.44 -4.52
C PHE A 111 20.49 -11.55 -5.58
N THR A 112 19.37 -12.25 -5.77
CA THR A 112 19.25 -13.38 -6.72
C THR A 112 18.45 -13.03 -7.98
N ASP A 113 18.40 -11.75 -8.34
CA ASP A 113 17.56 -11.19 -9.40
C ASP A 113 16.06 -11.51 -9.23
N GLY A 114 15.24 -10.99 -10.15
CA GLY A 114 13.82 -11.30 -10.22
C GLY A 114 13.55 -12.72 -10.72
N LEU A 115 12.26 -13.08 -10.86
CA LEU A 115 11.87 -14.32 -11.51
C LEU A 115 12.05 -14.22 -13.04
N VAL A 116 13.31 -14.19 -13.49
CA VAL A 116 13.70 -13.95 -14.90
C VAL A 116 13.03 -14.95 -15.84
N GLN A 117 12.79 -16.17 -15.36
CA GLN A 117 12.06 -17.24 -16.07
C GLN A 117 10.64 -16.85 -16.52
N TYR A 118 10.03 -15.82 -15.94
CA TYR A 118 8.70 -15.32 -16.30
C TYR A 118 8.74 -13.93 -16.98
N SER A 119 9.93 -13.37 -17.24
CA SER A 119 10.04 -12.12 -17.99
C SER A 119 9.67 -12.36 -19.45
N LYS A 120 8.81 -11.51 -20.02
CA LYS A 120 8.64 -11.46 -21.47
C LYS A 120 9.96 -10.97 -22.07
N GLN A 121 10.53 -11.75 -22.99
CA GLN A 121 11.70 -11.34 -23.78
C GLN A 121 11.32 -10.22 -24.74
#